data_AF-A0A8S9C0D9-F1
#
_entry.id   AF-A0A8S9C0D9-F1
#
_cell.length_a   1.000
_cell.length_b   1.000
_cell.length_c   1.000
_cell.angle_alpha   90.00
_cell.angle_beta   90.00
_cell.angle_gamma   90.00
#
_symmetry.space_group_name_H-M   'P 1'
#
loop_
_entity.id
_entity.type
_entity.pdbx_description
1 polymer ?
#
loop_
_entity_poly.entity_id
_entity_poly.type
_entity_poly.pdbx_seq_one_letter_code
_entity_poly.pdbx_strand_id
1 'polypeptide(L)'
;MVSIVRRMRTLRALLGIRLGPGAAILPLEVTRIHMDFARDIEDGHYGPRKFWRDCLPRLKYHNPAVPMTVNRTNDQLGPAIITVHFTSTAAAESTKPEISSTTTKQTSTGPVPASKSGPITERTETINMKDRQVSEILDQLLKLTKAKVVTPTPEETRELRDIEEQNAKSARDAAMMQAENAKRKREEEILRQARGSVDTN
;
A
#
# COMPACT_ATOMS: atom_id res chain seq x y z
N MET A 1 28.98 -8.87 1.29
CA MET A 1 27.74 -9.53 0.82
C MET A 1 26.78 -9.64 2.01
N VAL A 2 25.48 -9.36 1.85
CA VAL A 2 24.51 -9.40 2.96
C VAL A 2 24.08 -10.86 3.22
N SER A 3 23.96 -11.27 4.49
CA SER A 3 23.60 -12.65 4.86
C SER A 3 22.22 -13.05 4.33
N ILE A 4 22.07 -14.33 3.99
CA ILE A 4 20.80 -14.90 3.50
C ILE A 4 19.68 -14.69 4.52
N VAL A 5 19.96 -14.95 5.80
CA VAL A 5 18.99 -14.78 6.90
C VAL A 5 18.47 -13.34 6.97
N ARG A 6 19.36 -12.35 6.81
CA ARG A 6 18.95 -10.94 6.82
C ARG A 6 18.04 -10.60 5.64
N ARG A 7 18.31 -11.16 4.45
CA ARG A 7 17.45 -10.99 3.26
C ARG A 7 16.10 -11.70 3.40
N MET A 8 16.09 -12.91 3.96
CA MET A 8 14.85 -13.64 4.23
C MET A 8 13.98 -12.92 5.24
N ARG A 9 14.55 -12.28 6.27
CA ARG A 9 13.80 -11.45 7.21
C ARG A 9 13.08 -10.29 6.52
N THR A 10 13.77 -9.58 5.63
CA THR A 10 13.15 -8.47 4.87
C THR A 10 12.05 -8.97 3.94
N LEU A 11 12.20 -10.17 3.37
CA LEU A 11 11.19 -10.77 2.50
C LEU A 11 9.96 -11.20 3.29
N ARG A 12 10.14 -11.79 4.48
CA ARG A 12 9.03 -12.17 5.37
C ARG A 12 8.16 -10.98 5.77
N ALA A 13 8.69 -9.77 5.84
CA ALA A 13 7.89 -8.57 6.08
C ALA A 13 6.84 -8.31 4.96
N LEU A 14 7.05 -8.84 3.74
CA LEU A 14 6.08 -8.74 2.64
C LEU A 14 4.85 -9.64 2.81
N LEU A 15 4.82 -10.49 3.84
CA LEU A 15 3.63 -11.23 4.25
C LEU A 15 2.46 -10.30 4.57
N GLY A 16 2.75 -9.05 4.96
CA GLY A 16 1.77 -7.99 5.09
C GLY A 16 1.05 -7.58 3.80
N ILE A 17 1.46 -8.06 2.61
CA ILE A 17 0.72 -7.91 1.35
C ILE A 17 -0.34 -9.02 1.21
N ARG A 18 -0.08 -10.21 1.75
CA ARG A 18 -1.02 -11.34 1.70
C ARG A 18 -2.16 -11.15 2.68
N LEU A 19 -1.86 -10.56 3.83
CA LEU A 19 -2.73 -10.51 5.00
C LEU A 19 -3.00 -9.08 5.47
N GLY A 20 -4.09 -8.91 6.21
CA GLY A 20 -4.47 -7.65 6.85
C GLY A 20 -5.64 -6.93 6.15
N PRO A 21 -5.98 -5.72 6.61
CA PRO A 21 -7.11 -4.97 6.07
C PRO A 21 -6.91 -4.64 4.58
N GLY A 22 -7.86 -5.05 3.74
CA GLY A 22 -7.78 -4.96 2.28
C GLY A 22 -7.46 -6.27 1.57
N ALA A 23 -7.09 -7.33 2.29
CA ALA A 23 -6.98 -8.67 1.72
C ALA A 23 -8.39 -9.26 1.51
N ALA A 24 -8.90 -9.14 0.29
CA ALA A 24 -10.22 -9.66 -0.08
C ALA A 24 -10.19 -10.22 -1.52
N ILE A 25 -11.06 -11.20 -1.77
CA ILE A 25 -11.31 -11.76 -3.10
C ILE A 25 -12.53 -11.06 -3.67
N LEU A 26 -12.35 -10.37 -4.79
CA LEU A 26 -13.41 -9.68 -5.52
C LEU A 26 -14.24 -10.72 -6.31
N PRO A 27 -15.55 -10.47 -6.50
CA PRO A 27 -16.34 -11.28 -7.43
C PRO A 27 -15.87 -11.04 -8.87
N LEU A 28 -16.16 -12.02 -9.74
CA LEU A 28 -15.79 -11.97 -11.16
C LEU A 28 -16.45 -10.82 -11.93
N GLU A 29 -17.55 -10.28 -11.40
CA GLU A 29 -18.25 -9.12 -11.95
C GLU A 29 -17.37 -7.86 -11.99
N VAL A 30 -16.37 -7.75 -11.12
CA VAL A 30 -15.49 -6.57 -11.06
C VAL A 30 -14.44 -6.65 -12.17
N THR A 31 -14.53 -5.72 -13.12
CA THR A 31 -13.64 -5.68 -14.30
C THR A 31 -12.44 -4.77 -14.10
N ARG A 32 -12.61 -3.61 -13.46
CA ARG A 32 -11.56 -2.61 -13.29
C ARG A 32 -11.82 -1.75 -12.06
N ILE A 33 -10.74 -1.36 -11.39
CA ILE A 33 -10.77 -0.34 -10.34
C ILE A 33 -9.88 0.83 -10.76
N HIS A 34 -10.42 2.04 -10.72
CA HIS A 34 -9.71 3.29 -10.95
C HIS A 34 -9.78 4.15 -9.69
N MET A 35 -8.70 4.82 -9.34
CA MET A 35 -8.64 5.65 -8.14
C MET A 35 -7.90 6.95 -8.42
N ASP A 36 -8.58 8.06 -8.13
CA ASP A 36 -8.10 9.42 -8.38
C ASP A 36 -8.03 10.17 -7.06
N PHE A 37 -6.88 10.78 -6.77
CA PHE A 37 -6.70 11.67 -5.62
C PHE A 37 -5.50 12.60 -5.82
N ALA A 38 -5.38 13.63 -5.00
CA ALA A 38 -4.28 14.59 -5.08
C ALA A 38 -2.97 14.01 -4.54
N ARG A 39 -1.83 14.62 -4.91
CA ARG A 39 -0.52 14.16 -4.43
C ARG A 39 -0.30 14.41 -2.94
N ASP A 40 -0.76 15.55 -2.45
CA ASP A 40 -0.56 16.00 -1.08
C ASP A 40 -1.71 15.59 -0.17
N ILE A 41 -1.48 15.63 1.14
CA ILE A 41 -2.40 15.07 2.15
C ILE A 41 -3.44 16.06 2.65
N GLU A 42 -3.31 17.33 2.28
CA GLU A 42 -4.20 18.41 2.70
C GLU A 42 -5.62 18.16 2.16
N ASP A 43 -6.62 18.93 2.60
CA ASP A 43 -7.98 18.85 2.04
C ASP A 43 -8.57 17.41 1.97
N GLY A 44 -8.33 16.59 3.00
CA GLY A 44 -8.97 15.28 3.12
C GLY A 44 -8.38 14.14 2.28
N HIS A 45 -7.21 14.32 1.67
CA HIS A 45 -6.57 13.31 0.80
C HIS A 45 -5.71 12.25 1.55
N TYR A 46 -5.65 12.32 2.88
CA TYR A 46 -4.89 11.37 3.71
C TYR A 46 -5.42 9.92 3.61
N GLY A 47 -6.74 9.73 3.69
CA GLY A 47 -7.40 8.43 3.59
C GLY A 47 -7.09 7.68 2.29
N PRO A 48 -7.36 8.28 1.11
CA PRO A 48 -7.00 7.72 -0.20
C PRO A 48 -5.53 7.30 -0.31
N ARG A 49 -4.62 8.15 0.18
CA ARG A 49 -3.18 7.88 0.13
C ARG A 49 -2.79 6.65 0.95
N LYS A 50 -3.39 6.48 2.13
CA LYS A 50 -3.17 5.31 2.99
C LYS A 50 -3.84 4.07 2.42
N PHE A 51 -5.06 4.19 1.90
CA PHE A 51 -5.76 3.12 1.21
C PHE A 51 -4.93 2.57 0.03
N TRP A 52 -4.35 3.46 -0.79
CA TRP A 52 -3.44 3.11 -1.89
C TRP A 52 -2.21 2.32 -1.43
N ARG A 53 -1.60 2.72 -0.32
CA ARG A 53 -0.33 2.13 0.14
C ARG A 53 -0.53 0.82 0.89
N ASP A 54 -1.61 0.74 1.67
CA ASP A 54 -1.78 -0.33 2.66
C ASP A 54 -2.83 -1.36 2.21
N CYS A 55 -3.92 -0.94 1.57
CA CYS A 55 -5.05 -1.83 1.21
C CYS A 55 -5.02 -2.28 -0.26
N LEU A 56 -4.80 -1.36 -1.20
CA LEU A 56 -4.84 -1.65 -2.64
C LEU A 56 -3.84 -2.74 -3.08
N PRO A 57 -2.58 -2.78 -2.56
CA PRO A 57 -1.64 -3.84 -2.94
C PRO A 57 -2.08 -5.22 -2.45
N ARG A 58 -2.74 -5.29 -1.28
CA ARG A 58 -3.31 -6.53 -0.75
C ARG A 58 -4.46 -7.04 -1.61
N LEU A 59 -5.33 -6.11 -2.02
CA LEU A 59 -6.41 -6.43 -2.94
C LEU A 59 -5.87 -6.94 -4.29
N LYS A 60 -4.80 -6.31 -4.82
CA LYS A 60 -4.17 -6.73 -6.08
C LYS A 60 -3.51 -8.11 -5.98
N TYR A 61 -2.94 -8.46 -4.83
CA TYR A 61 -2.31 -9.76 -4.61
C TYR A 61 -3.31 -10.92 -4.77
N HIS A 62 -4.50 -10.78 -4.21
CA HIS A 62 -5.57 -11.79 -4.32
C HIS A 62 -6.31 -11.72 -5.66
N ASN A 63 -6.30 -10.56 -6.31
CA ASN A 63 -7.01 -10.31 -7.58
C ASN A 63 -6.03 -9.82 -8.67
N PRO A 64 -5.07 -10.65 -9.10
CA PRO A 64 -4.04 -10.23 -10.05
C PRO A 64 -4.61 -9.90 -11.43
N ALA A 65 -5.74 -10.49 -11.78
CA ALA A 65 -6.36 -10.32 -13.09
C ALA A 65 -7.14 -8.99 -13.23
N VAL A 66 -7.62 -8.42 -12.12
CA VAL A 66 -8.34 -7.13 -12.13
C VAL A 66 -7.33 -5.97 -12.27
N PRO A 67 -7.35 -5.19 -13.36
CA PRO A 67 -6.55 -3.98 -13.48
C PRO A 67 -6.95 -2.95 -12.42
N MET A 68 -5.97 -2.51 -11.63
CA MET A 68 -6.13 -1.45 -10.63
C MET A 68 -5.21 -0.30 -11.03
N THR A 69 -5.79 0.86 -11.31
CA THR A 69 -5.06 2.04 -11.80
C THR A 69 -5.24 3.20 -10.83
N VAL A 70 -4.18 3.99 -10.68
CA VAL A 70 -4.15 5.12 -9.75
C VAL A 70 -3.68 6.35 -10.50
N ASN A 71 -4.53 7.38 -10.56
CA ASN A 71 -4.14 8.69 -11.03
C ASN A 71 -3.87 9.60 -9.84
N ARG A 72 -2.73 10.30 -9.87
CA ARG A 72 -2.36 11.29 -8.85
C ARG A 72 -2.22 12.64 -9.50
N THR A 73 -3.15 13.54 -9.19
CA THR A 73 -3.16 14.92 -9.68
C THR A 73 -2.38 15.85 -8.74
N ASN A 74 -1.96 17.00 -9.25
CA ASN A 74 -1.41 18.09 -8.43
C ASN A 74 -2.51 19.06 -7.97
N ASP A 75 -3.74 18.92 -8.48
CA ASP A 75 -4.89 19.73 -8.04
C ASP A 75 -5.39 19.22 -6.69
N GLN A 76 -5.12 19.99 -5.63
CA GLN A 76 -5.45 19.61 -4.25
C GLN A 76 -6.94 19.67 -3.96
N LEU A 77 -7.65 20.62 -4.58
CA LEU A 77 -9.10 20.77 -4.42
C LEU A 77 -9.88 19.73 -5.25
N GLY A 78 -9.16 18.98 -6.08
CA GLY A 78 -9.70 17.93 -6.92
C GLY A 78 -10.40 16.83 -6.11
N PRO A 79 -11.29 16.06 -6.78
CA PRO A 79 -12.03 15.00 -6.12
C PRO A 79 -11.12 13.83 -5.73
N ALA A 80 -11.40 13.21 -4.59
CA ALA A 80 -10.80 11.95 -4.18
C ALA A 80 -11.83 10.82 -4.35
N ILE A 81 -11.81 10.12 -5.49
CA ILE A 81 -12.85 9.15 -5.86
C ILE A 81 -12.20 7.82 -6.24
N ILE A 82 -12.82 6.72 -5.83
CA ILE A 82 -12.57 5.40 -6.38
C ILE A 82 -13.76 4.96 -7.23
N THR A 83 -13.48 4.48 -8.43
CA THR A 83 -14.44 4.04 -9.42
C THR A 83 -14.27 2.55 -9.66
N VAL A 84 -15.35 1.79 -9.47
CA VAL A 84 -15.40 0.36 -9.70
C VAL A 84 -16.29 0.08 -10.90
N HIS A 85 -15.73 -0.63 -11.87
CA HIS A 85 -16.44 -1.02 -13.08
C HIS A 85 -16.88 -2.48 -12.98
N PHE A 86 -18.14 -2.72 -13.28
CA PHE A 86 -18.79 -4.02 -13.25
C PHE A 86 -19.23 -4.44 -14.65
N THR A 87 -19.24 -5.75 -14.87
CA THR A 87 -19.83 -6.41 -16.04
C THR A 87 -20.93 -7.37 -15.58
N SER A 88 -21.78 -7.83 -16.50
CA SER A 88 -22.78 -8.86 -16.21
C SER A 88 -22.11 -10.15 -15.74
N THR A 89 -22.76 -10.84 -14.81
CA THR A 89 -22.35 -12.16 -14.34
C THR A 89 -22.13 -13.16 -15.48
N ALA A 90 -23.03 -13.16 -16.47
CA ALA A 90 -22.93 -14.05 -17.64
C ALA A 90 -21.71 -13.72 -18.52
N ALA A 91 -21.37 -12.44 -18.66
CA ALA A 91 -20.19 -12.01 -19.39
C ALA A 91 -18.90 -12.33 -18.61
N ALA A 92 -18.92 -12.16 -17.29
CA ALA A 92 -17.78 -12.43 -16.41
C ALA A 92 -17.34 -13.90 -16.43
N GLU A 93 -18.27 -14.84 -16.51
CA GLU A 93 -17.98 -16.28 -16.60
C GLU A 93 -17.36 -16.67 -17.95
N SER A 94 -17.75 -15.98 -19.03
CA SER A 94 -17.24 -16.23 -20.38
C SER A 94 -15.85 -15.62 -20.59
N THR A 95 -15.59 -14.43 -20.03
CA THR A 95 -14.29 -13.78 -20.12
C THR A 95 -13.38 -14.20 -18.95
N LYS A 96 -12.56 -15.23 -19.16
CA LYS A 96 -11.48 -15.53 -18.22
C LYS A 96 -10.54 -14.32 -18.15
N PRO A 97 -10.29 -13.73 -16.97
CA PRO A 97 -9.55 -12.49 -16.91
C PRO A 97 -8.07 -12.78 -17.19
N GLU A 98 -7.57 -12.31 -18.33
CA GLU A 98 -6.15 -12.34 -18.66
C GLU A 98 -5.36 -11.46 -17.68
N ILE A 99 -4.15 -11.88 -17.33
CA ILE A 99 -3.26 -11.12 -16.46
C ILE A 99 -2.84 -9.84 -17.21
N SER A 100 -3.58 -8.75 -17.00
CA SER A 100 -3.35 -7.47 -17.67
C SER A 100 -2.06 -6.82 -17.15
N SER A 101 -0.96 -7.09 -17.85
CA SER A 101 0.35 -6.45 -17.62
C SER A 101 0.34 -5.05 -18.24
N THR A 102 -0.20 -4.07 -17.51
CA THR A 102 -0.12 -2.65 -17.90
C THR A 102 1.24 -2.08 -17.50
N THR A 103 2.31 -2.55 -18.15
CA THR A 103 3.70 -2.08 -17.93
C THR A 103 4.11 -1.00 -18.94
N THR A 104 3.17 -0.22 -19.47
CA THR A 104 3.52 1.01 -20.19
C THR A 104 3.62 2.14 -19.15
N LYS A 105 4.82 2.65 -18.89
CA LYS A 105 5.05 3.82 -18.03
C LYS A 105 4.17 4.97 -18.53
N GLN A 106 3.06 5.23 -17.86
CA GLN A 106 2.28 6.44 -18.06
C GLN A 106 2.67 7.43 -16.98
N THR A 107 3.46 8.42 -17.38
CA THR A 107 3.68 9.65 -16.62
C THR A 107 2.35 10.39 -16.46
N SER A 108 2.17 10.97 -15.26
CA SER A 108 0.93 11.50 -14.68
C SER A 108 0.35 12.77 -15.35
N THR A 109 0.38 12.89 -16.68
CA THR A 109 -0.14 14.07 -17.40
C THR A 109 -0.69 13.77 -18.81
N GLY A 110 -0.68 12.52 -19.27
CA GLY A 110 -1.22 12.16 -20.59
C GLY A 110 -2.68 11.67 -20.54
N PRO A 111 -3.49 11.88 -21.60
CA PRO A 111 -4.82 11.30 -21.69
C PRO A 111 -4.71 9.77 -21.65
N VAL A 112 -5.61 9.15 -20.87
CA VAL A 112 -5.72 7.70 -20.70
C VAL A 112 -5.77 7.05 -22.10
N PRO A 113 -4.84 6.14 -22.45
CA PRO A 113 -4.86 5.46 -23.73
C PRO A 113 -6.09 4.57 -23.72
N ALA A 114 -6.89 4.67 -24.79
CA ALA A 114 -8.04 3.82 -24.99
C ALA A 114 -7.61 2.36 -24.81
N SER A 115 -8.06 1.76 -23.71
CA SER A 115 -7.77 0.36 -23.42
C SER A 115 -8.34 -0.45 -24.58
N LYS A 116 -7.54 -1.33 -25.20
CA LYS A 116 -8.06 -2.39 -26.08
C LYS A 116 -9.31 -2.95 -25.40
N SER A 117 -10.45 -2.86 -26.08
CA SER A 117 -11.80 -3.08 -25.53
C SER A 117 -11.76 -4.18 -24.47
N GLY A 118 -11.77 -3.77 -23.20
CA GLY A 118 -11.96 -4.70 -22.10
C GLY A 118 -13.37 -5.31 -22.18
N PRO A 119 -13.71 -6.24 -21.28
CA PRO A 119 -15.10 -6.65 -21.12
C PRO A 119 -16.00 -5.41 -21.01
N ILE A 120 -17.14 -5.43 -21.70
CA ILE A 120 -18.07 -4.30 -21.77
C ILE A 120 -18.41 -3.88 -20.34
N THR A 121 -18.14 -2.61 -20.01
CA THR A 121 -18.52 -2.06 -18.71
C THR A 121 -20.01 -1.75 -18.73
N GLU A 122 -20.78 -2.45 -17.92
CA GLU A 122 -22.24 -2.27 -17.84
C GLU A 122 -22.63 -1.31 -16.74
N ARG A 123 -21.99 -1.43 -15.58
CA ARG A 123 -22.29 -0.62 -14.39
C ARG A 123 -21.01 -0.03 -13.83
N THR A 124 -21.07 1.26 -13.50
CA THR A 124 -19.96 1.96 -12.85
C THR A 124 -20.46 2.51 -11.54
N GLU A 125 -19.72 2.26 -10.47
CA GLU A 125 -20.01 2.81 -9.16
C GLU A 125 -18.85 3.66 -8.68
N THR A 126 -19.16 4.74 -7.98
CA THR A 126 -18.20 5.71 -7.48
C THR A 126 -18.33 5.83 -5.97
N ILE A 127 -17.20 5.81 -5.26
CA ILE A 127 -17.13 6.06 -3.83
C ILE A 127 -16.28 7.31 -3.64
N ASN A 128 -16.85 8.33 -2.98
CA ASN A 128 -16.10 9.49 -2.53
C ASN A 128 -15.29 9.13 -1.29
N MET A 129 -13.99 9.38 -1.33
CA MET A 129 -13.03 9.08 -0.27
C MET A 129 -12.50 10.33 0.46
N LYS A 130 -12.90 11.53 0.04
CA LYS A 130 -12.45 12.79 0.64
C LYS A 130 -12.88 12.85 2.11
N ASP A 131 -11.96 13.24 2.99
CA ASP A 131 -12.15 13.36 4.44
C ASP A 131 -12.50 12.04 5.15
N ARG A 132 -12.30 10.90 4.51
CA ARG A 132 -12.64 9.58 5.08
C ARG A 132 -11.42 8.85 5.59
N GLN A 133 -11.65 8.02 6.61
CA GLN A 133 -10.63 7.11 7.10
C GLN A 133 -10.51 5.87 6.22
N VAL A 134 -9.34 5.22 6.27
CA VAL A 134 -9.02 4.03 5.46
C VAL A 134 -9.99 2.89 5.71
N SER A 135 -10.37 2.67 6.98
CA SER A 135 -11.34 1.65 7.38
C SER A 135 -12.70 1.88 6.74
N GLU A 136 -13.19 3.11 6.74
CA GLU A 136 -14.48 3.46 6.14
C GLU A 136 -14.48 3.27 4.62
N ILE A 137 -13.41 3.71 3.95
CA ILE A 137 -13.22 3.52 2.50
C ILE A 137 -13.22 2.02 2.17
N LEU A 138 -12.50 1.22 2.97
CA LEU A 138 -12.44 -0.23 2.79
C LEU A 138 -13.80 -0.88 3.01
N ASP A 139 -14.51 -0.54 4.08
CA ASP A 139 -15.83 -1.10 4.38
C ASP A 139 -16.83 -0.78 3.28
N GLN A 140 -16.79 0.44 2.74
CA GLN A 140 -17.64 0.84 1.62
C GLN A 140 -17.31 0.06 0.35
N LEU A 141 -16.03 -0.10 0.03
CA LEU A 141 -15.63 -0.91 -1.11
C LEU A 141 -16.07 -2.36 -0.95
N LEU A 142 -15.85 -2.98 0.22
CA LEU A 142 -16.22 -4.36 0.48
C LEU A 142 -17.73 -4.58 0.45
N LYS A 143 -18.52 -3.64 0.99
CA LYS A 143 -19.99 -3.67 0.93
C LYS A 143 -20.50 -3.54 -0.50
N LEU A 144 -19.88 -2.66 -1.28
CA LEU A 144 -20.25 -2.39 -2.66
C LEU A 144 -19.94 -3.61 -3.55
N THR A 145 -18.73 -4.14 -3.46
CA THR A 145 -18.30 -5.28 -4.30
C THR A 145 -18.72 -6.63 -3.71
N LYS A 146 -19.29 -6.69 -2.50
CA LYS A 146 -19.61 -7.94 -1.77
C LYS A 146 -18.42 -8.91 -1.72
N ALA A 147 -17.21 -8.37 -1.56
CA ALA A 147 -15.99 -9.16 -1.62
C ALA A 147 -15.80 -10.03 -0.38
N LYS A 148 -15.18 -11.20 -0.56
CA LYS A 148 -14.90 -12.13 0.53
C LYS A 148 -13.57 -11.77 1.19
N VAL A 149 -13.60 -11.40 2.46
CA VAL A 149 -12.39 -11.10 3.24
C VAL A 149 -11.58 -12.39 3.46
N VAL A 150 -10.26 -12.29 3.26
CA VAL A 150 -9.33 -13.40 3.46
C VAL A 150 -8.90 -13.44 4.92
N THR A 151 -9.19 -14.55 5.60
CA THR A 151 -8.75 -14.80 6.98
C THR A 151 -7.38 -15.49 6.97
N PRO A 152 -6.46 -15.10 7.88
CA PRO A 152 -5.13 -15.71 7.95
C PRO A 152 -5.23 -17.19 8.36
N THR A 153 -4.38 -18.01 7.76
CA THR A 153 -4.23 -19.43 8.15
C THR A 153 -3.44 -19.56 9.46
N PRO A 154 -3.57 -20.67 10.22
CA PRO A 154 -2.85 -20.83 11.50
C PRO A 154 -1.33 -20.77 11.35
N GLU A 155 -0.76 -21.24 10.23
CA GLU A 155 0.67 -21.13 9.95
C GLU A 155 1.09 -19.67 9.78
N GLU A 156 0.36 -18.92 8.95
CA GLU A 156 0.61 -17.48 8.74
C GLU A 156 0.47 -16.66 10.03
N THR A 157 -0.43 -17.03 10.94
CA THR A 157 -0.53 -16.36 12.25
C THR A 157 0.70 -16.59 13.13
N ARG A 158 1.34 -17.77 13.04
CA ARG A 158 2.60 -18.05 13.74
C ARG A 158 3.73 -17.21 13.14
N GLU A 159 3.81 -17.15 11.80
CA GLU A 159 4.82 -16.32 11.12
C GLU A 159 4.69 -14.84 11.48
N LEU A 160 3.47 -14.31 11.58
CA LEU A 160 3.22 -12.95 12.05
C LEU A 160 3.72 -12.72 13.48
N ARG A 161 3.48 -13.68 14.38
CA ARG A 161 3.97 -13.62 15.77
C ARG A 161 5.50 -13.61 15.82
N ASP A 162 6.14 -14.50 15.07
CA ASP A 162 7.60 -14.58 15.00
C ASP A 162 8.21 -13.26 14.50
N ILE A 163 7.59 -12.63 13.50
CA ILE A 163 8.01 -11.32 12.97
C ILE A 163 7.85 -10.23 14.03
N GLU A 164 6.73 -10.22 14.77
CA GLU A 164 6.46 -9.24 15.82
C GLU A 164 7.46 -9.35 16.97
N GLU A 165 7.73 -10.56 17.46
CA GLU A 165 8.74 -10.83 18.49
C GLU A 165 10.13 -10.36 18.05
N GLN A 166 10.48 -10.65 16.78
CA GLN A 166 11.77 -10.23 16.23
C GLN A 166 11.88 -8.71 16.08
N ASN A 167 10.78 -8.04 15.71
CA ASN A 167 10.71 -6.59 15.61
C ASN A 167 10.84 -5.92 16.98
N ALA A 168 10.15 -6.45 17.99
CA ALA A 168 10.26 -6.00 19.37
C ALA A 168 11.71 -6.13 19.89
N LYS A 169 12.38 -7.26 19.62
CA LYS A 169 13.79 -7.43 19.95
C LYS A 169 14.66 -6.39 19.25
N SER A 170 14.51 -6.21 17.93
CA SER A 170 15.31 -5.23 17.19
C SER A 170 15.06 -3.79 17.62
N ALA A 171 13.86 -3.43 18.08
CA ALA A 171 13.57 -2.10 18.58
C ALA A 171 14.30 -1.83 19.90
N ARG A 172 14.38 -2.83 20.80
CA ARG A 172 15.16 -2.75 22.04
C ARG A 172 16.65 -2.58 21.76
N ASP A 173 17.19 -3.41 20.87
CA ASP A 173 18.61 -3.35 20.48
C ASP A 173 18.93 -1.99 19.82
N ALA A 174 18.05 -1.50 18.94
CA ALA A 174 18.22 -0.20 18.29
C ALA A 174 18.21 0.96 19.31
N ALA A 175 17.33 0.93 20.31
CA ALA A 175 17.28 1.94 21.36
C ALA A 175 18.56 1.94 22.22
N MET A 176 19.08 0.77 22.58
CA MET A 176 20.34 0.64 23.33
C MET A 176 21.51 1.22 22.54
N MET A 177 21.65 0.85 21.27
CA MET A 177 22.71 1.36 20.40
C MET A 177 22.59 2.86 20.14
N GLN A 178 21.37 3.40 20.02
CA GLN A 178 21.17 4.85 19.89
C GLN A 178 21.65 5.60 21.13
N ALA A 179 21.39 5.06 22.33
CA ALA A 179 21.86 5.66 23.59
C ALA A 179 23.40 5.66 23.69
N GLU A 180 24.06 4.55 23.34
CA GLU A 180 25.53 4.48 23.33
C GLU A 180 26.16 5.41 22.29
N ASN A 181 25.63 5.43 21.07
CA ASN A 181 26.11 6.33 20.04
C ASN A 181 25.93 7.80 20.43
N ALA A 182 24.84 8.15 21.12
CA ALA A 182 24.62 9.49 21.64
C ALA A 182 25.63 9.86 22.75
N LYS A 183 25.97 8.93 23.64
CA LYS A 183 27.02 9.13 24.67
C LYS A 183 28.38 9.35 24.03
N ARG A 184 28.80 8.46 23.11
CA ARG A 184 30.07 8.59 22.39
C ARG A 184 30.16 9.92 21.65
N LYS A 185 29.09 10.33 20.96
CA LYS A 185 29.05 11.62 20.25
C LYS A 185 29.19 12.81 21.22
N ARG A 186 28.56 12.76 22.39
CA ARG A 186 28.70 13.81 23.43
C ARG A 186 30.13 13.87 23.98
N GLU A 187 30.73 12.72 24.26
CA GLU A 187 32.12 12.65 24.74
C GLU A 187 33.10 13.19 23.70
N GLU A 188 32.93 12.82 22.42
CA GLU A 188 33.71 13.35 21.30
C GLU A 188 33.54 14.88 21.16
N GLU A 189 32.32 15.41 21.33
CA GLU A 189 32.06 16.86 21.31
C GLU A 189 32.75 17.59 22.46
N ILE A 190 32.72 17.04 23.67
CA ILE A 190 33.40 17.60 24.86
C ILE A 190 34.93 17.59 24.65
N LEU A 191 35.49 16.46 24.22
CA LEU A 191 36.92 16.32 23.93
C LEU A 191 37.37 17.28 22.81
N ARG A 192 36.55 17.48 21.78
CA ARG A 192 36.84 18.42 20.71
C ARG A 192 36.84 19.87 21.19
N GLN A 193 35.90 20.26 22.05
CA GLN A 193 35.88 21.60 22.67
C GLN A 193 37.12 21.81 23.54
N ALA A 194 37.50 20.82 24.34
CA ALA A 194 38.68 20.89 25.19
C ALA A 194 40.00 20.94 24.40
N ARG A 195 40.09 20.28 23.24
CA ARG A 195 41.27 20.38 22.35
C ARG A 195 41.31 21.71 21.59
N GLY A 196 40.17 22.22 21.15
CA GLY A 196 40.08 23.49 20.42
C GLY A 196 40.43 24.73 21.26
N SER A 197 40.39 24.63 22.60
CA SER A 197 40.79 25.72 23.50
C SER A 197 42.28 25.79 23.83
N VAL A 198 43.10 24.84 23.34
CA VAL A 198 44.53 24.75 23.67
C VAL A 198 45.44 25.38 22.60
N ASP A 199 44.93 25.60 21.39
CA ASP A 199 45.73 26.13 20.25
C ASP A 199 45.61 27.65 20.04
N THR A 200 45.02 28.39 20.98
CA THR A 200 44.96 29.86 20.97
C THR A 200 45.74 30.45 22.16
N ASN A 201 47.07 30.47 22.07
CA ASN A 201 47.96 31.33 22.86
C ASN A 201 49.29 31.50 22.12
#